data_AF-A0A0E3PRL2-F1
#
_entry.id   AF-A0A0E3PRL2-F1
#
_cell.length_a   1.000
_cell.length_b   1.000
_cell.length_c   1.000
_cell.angle_alpha   90.00
_cell.angle_beta   90.00
_cell.angle_gamma   90.00
#
_symmetry.space_group_name_H-M   'P 1'
#
loop_
_entity.id
_entity.type
_entity.pdbx_description
1 polymer ?
#
loop_
_entity_poly.entity_id
_entity_poly.type
_entity_poly.pdbx_seq_one_letter_code
_entity_poly.pdbx_strand_id
1 'polypeptide(L)'
;MKKTLEEFDFEFQKSIDKKVIEDLATLRFVHNVENVVLLGPPGVGKSHLVIALGIEAVKAGISVYFTNSGNLIERLKIANREGMLEKKLKGFMKFKVLIIDEMGVRQEAVLRIAGQSAILSV
;
A
#
# COMPACT_ATOMS: atom_id res chain seq x y z
N MET A 1 16.24 11.40 0.97
CA MET A 1 16.23 10.02 1.49
C MET A 1 15.34 9.19 0.60
N LYS A 2 15.82 8.03 0.11
CA LYS A 2 15.04 7.15 -0.75
C LYS A 2 14.37 6.13 0.16
N LYS A 3 13.04 6.10 0.22
CA LYS A 3 12.32 5.14 1.09
C LYS A 3 12.36 3.71 0.49
N THR A 4 13.53 3.07 0.47
CA THR A 4 13.73 1.70 -0.01
C THR A 4 13.84 0.73 1.17
N LEU A 5 13.77 -0.58 0.91
CA LEU A 5 13.86 -1.59 1.97
C LEU A 5 15.25 -1.59 2.62
N GLU A 6 16.29 -1.26 1.85
CA GLU A 6 17.68 -1.17 2.34
C GLU A 6 17.91 0.03 3.27
N GLU A 7 17.13 1.11 3.10
CA GLU A 7 17.18 2.28 3.99
C GLU A 7 16.27 2.12 5.23
N PHE A 8 15.55 0.99 5.39
CA PHE A 8 14.70 0.77 6.56
C PHE A 8 15.49 0.24 7.76
N ASP A 9 15.44 0.95 8.88
CA ASP A 9 16.11 0.57 10.12
C ASP A 9 15.27 -0.41 10.95
N PHE A 10 15.54 -1.70 10.77
CA PHE A 10 14.91 -2.79 11.54
C PHE A 10 15.38 -2.85 13.01
N GLU A 11 16.54 -2.29 13.34
CA GLU A 11 17.02 -2.23 14.72
C GLU A 11 16.25 -1.17 15.53
N PHE A 12 15.88 -0.07 14.87
CA PHE A 12 14.97 0.93 15.43
C PHE A 12 13.55 0.38 15.61
N GLN A 13 13.03 -0.39 14.64
CA GLN A 13 11.68 -0.96 14.69
C GLN A 13 11.65 -2.48 14.95
N LYS A 14 11.86 -2.85 16.20
CA LYS A 14 11.92 -4.27 16.62
C LYS A 14 10.58 -5.01 16.61
N SER A 15 9.43 -4.33 16.54
CA SER A 15 8.12 -5.00 16.46
C SER A 15 7.88 -5.66 15.10
N ILE A 16 8.61 -5.22 14.07
CA ILE A 16 8.43 -5.71 12.71
C ILE A 16 9.35 -6.92 12.51
N ASP A 17 8.74 -8.07 12.24
CA ASP A 17 9.49 -9.25 11.82
C ASP A 17 10.07 -9.01 10.42
N LYS A 18 11.39 -8.88 10.35
CA LYS A 18 12.13 -8.70 9.11
C LYS A 18 11.81 -9.77 8.07
N LYS A 19 11.57 -11.01 8.49
CA LYS A 19 11.23 -12.11 7.57
C LYS A 19 9.91 -11.87 6.86
N VAL A 20 8.94 -11.25 7.54
CA VAL A 20 7.66 -10.88 6.91
C VAL A 20 7.88 -9.81 5.85
N ILE A 21 8.73 -8.82 6.12
CA ILE A 21 9.05 -7.78 5.13
C ILE A 21 9.83 -8.37 3.95
N GLU A 22 10.76 -9.30 4.19
CA GLU A 22 11.48 -10.03 3.15
C GLU A 22 10.53 -10.88 2.29
N ASP A 23 9.53 -11.54 2.87
CA ASP A 23 8.51 -12.28 2.12
C ASP A 23 7.63 -11.33 1.28
N LEU A 24 7.19 -10.20 1.85
CA LEU A 24 6.47 -9.17 1.10
C LEU A 24 7.30 -8.60 -0.06
N ALA A 25 8.62 -8.47 0.11
CA ALA A 25 9.53 -8.01 -0.92
C ALA A 25 9.66 -9.00 -2.10
N THR A 26 9.28 -10.27 -1.92
CA THR A 26 9.14 -11.22 -3.03
C THR A 26 7.96 -10.90 -3.96
N LEU A 27 7.06 -9.99 -3.54
CA LEU A 27 5.86 -9.60 -4.25
C LEU A 27 4.87 -10.75 -4.49
N ARG A 28 5.00 -11.88 -3.76
CA ARG A 28 4.12 -13.03 -3.89
C ARG A 28 2.65 -12.67 -3.62
N PHE A 29 2.39 -11.76 -2.70
CA PHE A 29 1.06 -11.22 -2.43
C PHE A 29 0.42 -10.64 -3.71
N VAL A 30 1.23 -10.10 -4.64
CA VAL A 30 0.74 -9.59 -5.94
C VAL A 30 0.13 -10.69 -6.78
N HIS A 31 0.83 -11.82 -6.87
CA HIS A 31 0.42 -12.98 -7.65
C HIS A 31 -0.74 -13.74 -7.00
N ASN A 32 -0.75 -13.81 -5.67
CA ASN A 32 -1.82 -14.43 -4.89
C ASN A 32 -3.08 -13.57 -4.79
N VAL A 33 -3.02 -12.32 -5.26
CA VAL A 33 -4.13 -11.36 -5.20
C VAL A 33 -4.54 -11.07 -3.75
N GLU A 34 -3.53 -10.95 -2.88
CA GLU A 34 -3.68 -10.72 -1.44
C GLU A 34 -3.52 -9.24 -1.09
N ASN A 35 -4.36 -8.76 -0.17
CA ASN A 35 -4.18 -7.44 0.41
C ASN A 35 -3.07 -7.46 1.47
N VAL A 36 -2.31 -6.37 1.59
CA VAL A 36 -1.34 -6.18 2.67
C VAL A 36 -1.76 -4.94 3.44
N VAL A 37 -1.93 -5.08 4.75
CA VAL A 37 -2.26 -3.96 5.62
C VAL A 37 -1.07 -3.72 6.53
N LEU A 38 -0.69 -2.47 6.78
CA LEU A 38 0.26 -2.14 7.85
C LEU A 38 -0.48 -1.28 8.88
N LEU A 39 -0.59 -1.80 10.10
CA LEU A 39 -1.26 -1.16 11.24
C LEU A 39 -0.25 -0.87 12.32
N GLY A 40 -0.25 0.31 12.93
CA GLY A 40 0.66 0.58 14.05
C GLY A 40 0.71 2.06 14.44
N PRO A 41 1.37 2.41 15.56
CA PRO A 41 1.46 3.79 16.06
C PRO A 41 2.05 4.77 15.03
N PRO A 42 1.83 6.09 15.18
CA PRO A 42 2.50 7.07 14.36
C PRO A 42 4.03 6.97 14.50
N GLY A 43 4.76 7.17 13.39
CA GLY A 43 6.23 7.23 13.41
C GLY A 43 6.95 5.88 13.35
N VAL A 44 6.24 4.75 13.27
CA VAL A 44 6.86 3.39 13.22
C VAL A 44 7.35 2.94 11.84
N GLY A 45 7.30 3.82 10.83
CA GLY A 45 7.85 3.54 9.50
C GLY A 45 6.89 2.87 8.49
N LYS A 46 5.59 2.80 8.77
CA LYS A 46 4.58 2.21 7.85
C LYS A 46 4.62 2.79 6.43
N SER A 47 4.59 4.12 6.31
CA SER A 47 4.66 4.79 5.02
C SER A 47 6.02 4.59 4.33
N HIS A 48 7.10 4.32 5.08
CA HIS A 48 8.38 3.93 4.48
C HIS A 48 8.25 2.55 3.83
N LEU A 49 7.79 1.55 4.59
CA LEU A 49 7.64 0.18 4.10
C LEU A 49 6.70 0.09 2.90
N VAL A 50 5.57 0.78 2.94
CA VAL A 50 4.61 0.83 1.82
C VAL A 50 5.25 1.42 0.56
N ILE A 51 6.01 2.51 0.69
CA ILE A 51 6.71 3.11 -0.45
C ILE A 51 7.82 2.19 -0.95
N ALA A 52 8.56 1.56 -0.05
CA ALA A 52 9.63 0.63 -0.39
C ALA A 52 9.11 -0.60 -1.15
N LEU A 53 8.03 -1.22 -0.68
CA LEU A 53 7.37 -2.33 -1.38
C LEU A 53 6.79 -1.89 -2.73
N GLY A 54 6.27 -0.67 -2.82
CA GLY A 54 5.84 -0.07 -4.08
C GLY A 54 6.98 0.10 -5.08
N ILE A 55 8.17 0.49 -4.61
CA ILE A 55 9.38 0.59 -5.44
C ILE A 55 9.79 -0.79 -5.95
N GLU A 56 9.77 -1.83 -5.10
CA GLU A 56 10.07 -3.20 -5.53
C GLU A 56 9.08 -3.70 -6.60
N ALA A 57 7.79 -3.43 -6.44
CA ALA A 57 6.79 -3.73 -7.46
C ALA A 57 7.08 -3.02 -8.79
N VAL A 58 7.43 -1.73 -8.77
CA VAL A 58 7.80 -0.99 -9.98
C VAL A 58 9.07 -1.57 -10.64
N LYS A 59 10.10 -1.91 -9.84
CA LYS A 59 11.33 -2.56 -10.35
C LYS A 59 11.03 -3.90 -11.02
N ALA A 60 10.05 -4.65 -10.52
CA ALA A 60 9.59 -5.91 -11.11
C ALA A 60 8.66 -5.72 -12.34
N GLY A 61 8.45 -4.49 -12.82
CA GLY A 61 7.58 -4.22 -13.97
C GLY A 61 6.08 -4.28 -13.67
N ILE A 62 5.70 -4.29 -12.39
CA ILE A 62 4.31 -4.34 -11.95
C ILE A 62 3.74 -2.91 -11.91
N SER A 63 2.54 -2.71 -12.46
CA SER A 63 1.89 -1.41 -12.46
C SER A 63 1.37 -1.04 -11.07
N VAL A 64 1.86 0.08 -10.54
CA VAL A 64 1.52 0.59 -9.20
C VAL A 64 0.80 1.94 -9.30
N TYR A 65 -0.22 2.14 -8.48
CA TYR A 65 -0.82 3.46 -8.24
C TYR A 65 -0.72 3.81 -6.77
N PHE A 66 -0.15 4.97 -6.46
CA PHE A 66 -0.06 5.51 -5.10
C PHE A 66 -1.08 6.62 -4.90
N THR A 67 -1.79 6.59 -3.77
CA THR A 67 -2.68 7.67 -3.37
C THR A 67 -2.82 7.78 -1.86
N ASN A 68 -3.21 8.97 -1.40
CA ASN A 68 -3.61 9.17 -0.02
C ASN A 68 -5.09 8.80 0.15
N SER A 69 -5.48 8.21 1.30
CA SER A 69 -6.87 7.79 1.53
C SER A 69 -7.87 8.95 1.42
N GLY A 70 -7.54 10.13 1.97
CA GLY A 70 -8.38 11.33 1.91
C GLY A 70 -8.62 11.77 0.48
N ASN A 71 -7.56 11.85 -0.32
CA ASN A 71 -7.63 12.17 -1.75
C ASN A 71 -8.46 11.14 -2.53
N LEU A 72 -8.31 9.84 -2.21
CA LEU A 72 -9.08 8.78 -2.86
C LEU A 72 -10.57 8.91 -2.54
N ILE A 73 -10.92 9.08 -1.27
CA ILE A 73 -12.30 9.24 -0.81
C ILE A 73 -12.93 10.46 -1.47
N GLU A 74 -12.24 11.60 -1.50
CA GLU A 74 -12.75 12.81 -2.14
C GLU A 74 -13.02 12.61 -3.65
N ARG A 75 -12.07 11.99 -4.36
CA ARG A 75 -12.21 11.67 -5.79
C ARG A 75 -13.38 10.73 -6.05
N LEU A 76 -13.58 9.72 -5.21
CA LEU A 76 -14.70 8.79 -5.32
C LEU A 76 -16.04 9.48 -5.01
N LYS A 77 -16.09 10.39 -4.01
CA LYS A 77 -17.27 11.19 -3.70
C LYS A 77 -17.67 12.13 -4.84
N ILE A 78 -16.71 12.76 -5.51
CA ILE A 78 -16.96 13.60 -6.70
C ILE A 78 -17.50 12.72 -7.82
N ALA A 79 -16.81 11.63 -8.16
CA ALA A 79 -17.23 10.72 -9.23
C ALA A 79 -18.64 10.14 -8.98
N ASN A 80 -19.00 9.84 -7.73
CA ASN A 80 -20.34 9.38 -7.39
C ASN A 80 -21.41 10.44 -7.64
N ARG A 81 -21.16 11.70 -7.26
CA ARG A 81 -22.07 12.83 -7.52
C ARG A 81 -22.26 13.10 -9.02
N GLU A 82 -21.23 12.83 -9.81
CA GLU A 82 -21.25 13.02 -11.27
C GLU A 82 -21.75 11.79 -12.06
N GLY A 83 -22.13 10.70 -11.38
CA GLY A 83 -22.53 9.45 -12.06
C GLY A 83 -21.38 8.69 -12.74
N MET A 84 -20.14 9.02 -12.39
CA MET A 84 -18.89 8.52 -13.00
C MET A 84 -18.13 7.52 -12.12
N LEU A 85 -18.73 7.07 -11.02
CA LEU A 85 -18.08 6.19 -10.04
C LEU A 85 -17.53 4.90 -10.68
N GLU A 86 -18.33 4.21 -11.47
CA GLU A 86 -17.94 2.95 -12.10
C GLU A 86 -16.75 3.15 -13.07
N LYS A 87 -16.79 4.21 -13.88
CA LYS A 87 -15.68 4.58 -14.76
C LYS A 87 -14.41 4.86 -13.97
N LYS A 88 -14.54 5.52 -12.81
CA LYS A 88 -13.40 5.83 -11.95
C LYS A 88 -12.80 4.57 -11.33
N LEU A 89 -13.63 3.65 -10.84
CA LEU A 89 -13.21 2.36 -10.30
C LEU A 89 -12.52 1.48 -11.34
N LYS A 90 -13.11 1.37 -12.55
CA LYS A 90 -12.47 0.69 -13.70
C LYS A 90 -11.10 1.28 -14.03
N GLY A 91 -10.95 2.60 -13.87
CA GLY A 91 -9.67 3.29 -14.04
C GLY A 91 -8.58 2.85 -13.06
N PHE A 92 -8.93 2.37 -11.86
CA PHE A 92 -7.98 1.82 -10.89
C PHE A 92 -7.63 0.35 -11.18
N MET A 93 -8.53 -0.41 -11.81
CA MET A 93 -8.31 -1.83 -12.12
C MET A 93 -7.17 -2.09 -13.12
N LYS A 94 -6.69 -1.05 -13.82
CA LYS A 94 -5.52 -1.15 -14.72
C LYS A 94 -4.20 -1.32 -13.97
N PHE A 95 -4.17 -0.99 -12.68
CA PHE A 95 -3.00 -1.14 -11.83
C PHE A 95 -3.07 -2.48 -11.11
N LYS A 96 -1.96 -3.21 -11.11
CA LYS A 96 -1.84 -4.48 -10.38
C LYS A 96 -1.73 -4.26 -8.88
N VAL A 97 -1.20 -3.12 -8.46
CA VAL A 97 -1.06 -2.75 -7.05
C VAL A 97 -1.61 -1.34 -6.82
N LEU A 98 -2.55 -1.20 -5.90
CA LEU A 98 -3.06 0.07 -5.42
C LEU A 98 -2.55 0.30 -4.00
N ILE A 99 -1.66 1.28 -3.83
CA ILE A 99 -1.18 1.74 -2.54
C ILE A 99 -2.07 2.87 -2.04
N ILE A 100 -2.64 2.69 -0.85
CA ILE A 100 -3.42 3.69 -0.13
C ILE A 100 -2.71 3.98 1.19
N ASP A 101 -2.11 5.17 1.31
CA ASP A 101 -1.37 5.59 2.51
C ASP A 101 -2.09 6.72 3.24
N GLU A 102 -2.06 6.68 4.57
CA GLU A 102 -2.63 7.71 5.44
C GLU A 102 -1.51 8.50 6.13
N MET A 103 -1.43 9.80 5.86
CA MET A 103 -0.68 10.74 6.70
C MET A 103 -1.68 11.41 7.66
N GLY A 104 -1.73 10.99 8.94
CA GLY A 104 -2.69 11.52 9.90
C GLY A 104 -2.79 10.78 11.25
N VAL A 105 -3.79 11.12 12.07
CA VAL A 105 -3.97 10.67 13.47
C VAL A 105 -4.50 9.22 13.58
N ARG A 106 -5.11 8.70 12.52
CA ARG A 106 -5.33 7.26 12.29
C ARG A 106 -4.41 6.88 11.12
N GLN A 107 -3.68 5.78 11.28
CA GLN A 107 -2.71 5.34 10.27
C GLN A 107 -2.92 3.87 9.99
N GLU A 108 -3.71 3.60 8.96
CA GLU A 108 -3.80 2.29 8.34
C GLU A 108 -3.30 2.43 6.90
N ALA A 109 -2.26 1.68 6.54
CA ALA A 109 -1.84 1.60 5.14
C ALA A 109 -2.45 0.33 4.54
N VAL A 110 -3.16 0.47 3.42
CA VAL A 110 -3.77 -0.66 2.73
C VAL A 110 -3.18 -0.76 1.33
N LEU A 111 -2.50 -1.87 1.08
CA LEU A 111 -2.16 -2.34 -0.23
C LEU A 111 -3.32 -3.18 -0.73
N ARG A 112 -4.07 -2.65 -1.68
CA ARG A 112 -5.19 -3.36 -2.28
C ARG A 112 -4.83 -3.89 -3.65
N ILE A 113 -5.04 -5.17 -3.82
CA ILE A 113 -5.11 -5.81 -5.13
C ILE A 113 -6.58 -6.08 -5.37
N ALA A 114 -7.04 -5.99 -6.62
CA ALA A 114 -8.39 -6.42 -6.95
C ALA A 114 -8.53 -7.94 -6.71
N GLY A 115 -8.89 -8.36 -5.49
CA GLY A 115 -9.11 -9.74 -5.03
C GLY A 115 -9.00 -9.87 -3.50
N GLN A 116 -9.16 -11.09 -2.97
CA GLN A 116 -9.41 -11.40 -1.55
C GLN A 116 -8.35 -10.85 -0.56
N SER A 117 -8.78 -10.62 0.68
CA SER A 117 -7.98 -9.92 1.70
C SER A 117 -7.06 -10.84 2.50
N ALA A 118 -5.79 -10.46 2.62
CA ALA A 118 -4.96 -10.79 3.78
C ALA A 118 -4.77 -9.51 4.63
N ILE A 119 -4.58 -9.66 5.94
CA ILE A 119 -4.38 -8.55 6.88
C ILE A 119 -3.04 -8.79 7.56
N LEU A 120 -2.18 -7.79 7.56
CA LEU A 120 -0.95 -7.79 8.34
C LEU A 120 -1.05 -6.67 9.41
N SER A 121 -0.60 -6.96 10.63
CA SER A 121 -0.52 -6.00 11.73
C SER A 121 0.95 -5.80 12.09
N VAL A 122 1.42 -4.55 12.19
CA VAL A 122 2.81 -4.21 12.57
C VAL A 122 2.92 -3.59 13.97
#